data_AF-A0A3M1ZVN0-F1
#
_entry.id   AF-A0A3M1ZVN0-F1
#
_cell.length_a   1.000
_cell.length_b   1.000
_cell.length_c   1.000
_cell.angle_alpha   90.00
_cell.angle_beta   90.00
_cell.angle_gamma   90.00
#
_symmetry.space_group_name_H-M   'P 1'
#
loop_
_entity.id
_entity.type
_entity.pdbx_description
1 polymer ?
#
loop_
_entity_poly.entity_id
_entity_poly.type
_entity_poly.pdbx_seq_one_letter_code
_entity_poly.pdbx_strand_id
1 'polypeptide(L)'
;MPLTEELLAGFAALPSFGKRARDRARARFGRTVRIVHRGAAGRALPALGRGDATFAAPERADLQRGDTWIEPVEPTPTGRQAFVERLVALRTELADLDEVAFAPAPTSPAGPCALWAVAAARLALPESVRIAARFDVLGTHVAQIALSFGADTLEGPITAERSLPLAGVFRPTETSRPALEALVRSAGAEPMERTP
;
A
#
# COMPACT_ATOMS: atom_id res chain seq x y z
N MET A 1 -8.26 -5.65 25.15
CA MET A 1 -7.45 -6.54 24.29
C MET A 1 -6.21 -5.78 23.87
N PRO A 2 -5.00 -6.35 24.04
CA PRO A 2 -3.75 -5.77 23.54
C PRO A 2 -3.83 -5.52 22.02
N LEU A 3 -3.17 -4.47 21.53
CA LEU A 3 -3.15 -4.12 20.10
C LEU A 3 -2.69 -5.31 19.23
N THR A 4 -1.68 -6.06 19.69
CA THR A 4 -1.16 -7.24 18.97
C THR A 4 -2.25 -8.29 18.72
N GLU A 5 -3.01 -8.66 19.76
CA GLU A 5 -4.11 -9.62 19.65
C GLU A 5 -5.22 -9.10 18.73
N GLU A 6 -5.53 -7.80 18.81
CA GLU A 6 -6.51 -7.15 17.97
C GLU A 6 -6.15 -7.24 16.49
N LEU A 7 -4.91 -6.91 16.15
CA LEU A 7 -4.42 -6.92 14.77
C LEU A 7 -4.41 -8.34 14.20
N LEU A 8 -4.00 -9.34 14.99
CA LEU A 8 -4.01 -10.75 14.59
C LEU A 8 -5.43 -11.28 14.39
N ALA A 9 -6.34 -11.02 15.34
CA ALA A 9 -7.74 -11.41 15.23
C ALA A 9 -8.44 -10.79 14.01
N GLY A 10 -8.00 -9.60 13.59
CA GLY A 10 -8.47 -8.91 12.39
C GLY A 10 -8.38 -9.73 11.11
N PHE A 11 -7.46 -10.70 11.02
CA PHE A 11 -7.33 -11.57 9.84
C PHE A 11 -8.57 -12.47 9.66
N ALA A 12 -9.12 -13.01 10.74
CA ALA A 12 -10.33 -13.84 10.71
C ALA A 12 -11.60 -13.00 10.49
N ALA A 13 -11.58 -11.72 10.88
CA ALA A 13 -12.70 -10.78 10.77
C ALA A 13 -12.49 -9.73 9.65
N LEU A 14 -11.87 -10.14 8.55
CA LEU A 14 -11.33 -9.24 7.53
C LEU A 14 -12.31 -8.16 7.03
N PRO A 15 -13.60 -8.43 6.74
CA PRO A 15 -14.52 -7.40 6.26
C PRO A 15 -14.75 -6.25 7.27
N SER A 16 -14.99 -6.58 8.54
CA SER A 16 -15.24 -5.56 9.58
C SER A 16 -13.95 -4.85 9.98
N PHE A 17 -12.83 -5.57 9.99
CA PHE A 17 -11.49 -5.03 10.23
C PHE A 17 -11.09 -4.03 9.13
N GLY A 18 -11.28 -4.40 7.87
CA GLY A 18 -11.06 -3.53 6.71
C GLY A 18 -11.93 -2.28 6.74
N LYS A 19 -13.22 -2.42 7.08
CA LYS A 19 -14.13 -1.26 7.24
C LYS A 19 -13.60 -0.25 8.25
N ARG A 20 -13.15 -0.72 9.43
CA ARG A 20 -12.57 0.16 10.45
C ARG A 20 -11.30 0.87 9.95
N ALA A 21 -10.41 0.14 9.28
CA ALA A 21 -9.19 0.72 8.72
C ALA A 21 -9.51 1.79 7.67
N ARG A 22 -10.47 1.54 6.79
CA ARG A 22 -10.98 2.52 5.83
C ARG A 22 -11.61 3.74 6.52
N ASP A 23 -12.42 3.52 7.54
CA ASP A 23 -13.07 4.61 8.28
C ASP A 23 -11.99 5.49 8.96
N ARG A 24 -10.91 4.90 9.50
CA ARG A 24 -9.73 5.62 10.01
C ARG A 24 -8.98 6.40 8.93
N ALA A 25 -8.74 5.80 7.76
CA ALA A 25 -8.12 6.50 6.64
C ALA A 25 -8.96 7.71 6.19
N ARG A 26 -10.29 7.54 6.12
CA ARG A 26 -11.23 8.59 5.74
C ARG A 26 -11.34 9.72 6.75
N ALA A 27 -11.21 9.42 8.05
CA ALA A 27 -11.16 10.46 9.07
C ALA A 27 -9.98 11.42 8.86
N ARG A 28 -8.85 10.93 8.33
CA ARG A 28 -7.63 11.73 8.12
C ARG A 28 -7.51 12.37 6.74
N PHE A 29 -7.89 11.64 5.68
CA PHE A 29 -7.66 12.02 4.29
C PHE A 29 -8.95 12.24 3.49
N GLY A 30 -10.11 12.13 4.13
CA GLY A 30 -11.39 12.17 3.43
C GLY A 30 -11.51 11.02 2.43
N ARG A 31 -12.09 11.30 1.26
CA ARG A 31 -12.18 10.32 0.16
C ARG A 31 -10.98 10.38 -0.78
N THR A 32 -10.01 11.25 -0.51
CA THR A 32 -8.89 11.50 -1.40
C THR A 32 -7.88 10.36 -1.35
N VAL A 33 -7.50 9.84 -2.51
CA VAL A 33 -6.46 8.83 -2.68
C VAL A 33 -5.34 9.41 -3.55
N ARG A 34 -4.10 9.32 -3.05
CA ARG A 34 -2.92 9.74 -3.80
C ARG A 34 -2.63 8.73 -4.91
N ILE A 35 -2.43 9.21 -6.14
CA ILE A 35 -1.80 8.43 -7.21
C ILE A 35 -0.37 8.94 -7.33
N VAL A 36 0.59 8.11 -6.89
CA VAL A 36 2.01 8.43 -6.91
C VAL A 36 2.65 7.72 -8.08
N HIS A 37 3.16 8.50 -9.02
CA HIS A 37 4.01 7.97 -10.09
C HIS A 37 5.43 7.77 -9.56
N ARG A 38 5.90 6.52 -9.55
CA ARG A 38 7.35 6.28 -9.46
C ARG A 38 7.92 6.18 -10.86
N GLY A 39 8.55 7.27 -11.31
CA GLY A 39 9.63 7.17 -12.28
C GLY A 39 10.78 6.39 -11.63
N ALA A 40 11.68 5.81 -12.43
CA ALA A 40 12.81 4.99 -11.96
C ALA A 40 13.83 5.71 -11.04
N ALA A 41 13.50 6.91 -10.52
CA ALA A 41 14.37 7.82 -9.78
C ALA A 41 14.00 8.03 -8.29
N GLY A 42 12.88 7.49 -7.79
CA GLY A 42 12.66 7.40 -6.34
C GLY A 42 13.48 6.25 -5.76
N ARG A 43 14.12 6.42 -4.59
CA ARG A 43 14.86 5.34 -3.91
C ARG A 43 13.88 4.20 -3.55
N ALA A 44 13.64 3.31 -4.50
CA ALA A 44 13.03 2.03 -4.26
C ALA A 44 14.04 1.21 -3.48
N LEU A 45 13.94 1.26 -2.15
CA LEU A 45 14.56 0.24 -1.33
C LEU A 45 13.92 -1.09 -1.76
N PRO A 46 14.74 -2.07 -2.16
CA PRO A 46 14.32 -3.16 -3.03
C PRO A 46 13.18 -3.95 -2.38
N ALA A 47 12.19 -4.32 -3.18
CA ALA A 47 11.25 -5.41 -2.90
C ALA A 47 10.58 -5.80 -4.21
N LEU A 48 11.31 -6.61 -4.99
CA LEU A 48 10.84 -7.62 -5.93
C LEU A 48 11.96 -7.92 -6.94
N GLY A 49 12.76 -8.93 -6.62
CA GLY A 49 13.59 -9.65 -7.57
C GLY A 49 13.30 -11.12 -7.38
N ARG A 50 13.12 -11.87 -8.48
CA ARG A 50 13.25 -13.33 -8.44
C ARG A 50 14.65 -13.66 -7.89
N GLY A 51 14.73 -14.34 -6.74
CA GLY A 51 15.99 -14.84 -6.16
C GLY A 51 16.19 -14.49 -4.68
N ASP A 52 17.29 -14.99 -4.12
CA ASP A 52 17.67 -14.99 -2.69
C ASP A 52 18.06 -13.60 -2.10
N ALA A 53 17.52 -12.50 -2.64
CA ALA A 53 17.79 -11.18 -2.10
C ALA A 53 16.91 -10.91 -0.86
N THR A 54 17.49 -11.03 0.33
CA THR A 54 16.87 -10.59 1.58
C THR A 54 16.72 -9.07 1.58
N PHE A 55 15.47 -8.60 1.60
CA PHE A 55 15.13 -7.18 1.70
C PHE A 55 15.22 -6.73 3.16
N ALA A 56 15.98 -5.67 3.45
CA ALA A 56 15.99 -5.05 4.76
C ALA A 56 15.12 -3.79 4.74
N ALA A 57 14.18 -3.67 5.68
CA ALA A 57 13.46 -2.43 5.89
C ALA A 57 14.46 -1.30 6.22
N PRO A 58 14.24 -0.06 5.73
CA PRO A 58 15.11 1.07 6.07
C PRO A 58 15.16 1.28 7.58
N GLU A 59 16.32 1.73 8.07
CA GLU A 59 16.37 2.31 9.40
C GLU A 59 15.60 3.64 9.42
N ARG A 60 15.03 3.99 10.57
CA ARG A 60 14.31 5.26 10.76
C ARG A 60 15.14 6.48 10.32
N ALA A 61 16.45 6.45 10.52
CA ALA A 61 17.35 7.55 10.16
C ALA A 61 17.49 7.76 8.64
N ASP A 62 17.19 6.75 7.83
CA ASP A 62 17.27 6.80 6.37
C ASP A 62 16.00 7.33 5.71
N LEU A 63 14.88 7.37 6.44
CA LEU A 63 13.58 7.75 5.88
C LEU A 63 13.45 9.27 5.76
N GLN A 64 13.17 9.72 4.54
CA GLN A 64 12.91 11.11 4.21
C GLN A 64 11.44 11.32 3.85
N ARG A 65 10.98 12.57 3.98
CA ARG A 65 9.65 12.99 3.54
C ARG A 65 9.43 12.58 2.08
N GLY A 66 8.32 11.90 1.81
CA GLY A 66 7.98 11.42 0.46
C GLY A 66 8.49 10.01 0.15
N ASP A 67 9.30 9.40 1.02
CA ASP A 67 9.74 8.03 0.82
C ASP A 67 8.60 7.03 0.99
N THR A 68 8.66 5.98 0.17
CA THR A 68 7.85 4.78 0.29
C THR A 68 8.76 3.57 0.38
N TRP A 69 8.57 2.74 1.40
CA TRP A 69 9.24 1.44 1.49
C TRP A 69 8.22 0.31 1.48
N ILE A 70 8.66 -0.84 0.97
CA ILE A 70 7.86 -2.06 1.00
C ILE A 70 8.25 -2.86 2.23
N GLU A 71 7.25 -3.27 3.00
CA GLU A 71 7.43 -4.18 4.13
C GLU A 71 6.91 -5.56 3.73
N PRO A 72 7.77 -6.60 3.68
CA PRO A 72 7.35 -7.94 3.32
C PRO A 72 6.48 -8.55 4.42
N VAL A 73 5.49 -9.34 4.01
CA VAL A 73 4.61 -10.10 4.91
C VAL A 73 4.60 -11.55 4.47
N GLU A 74 5.13 -12.44 5.29
CA GLU A 74 4.99 -13.86 5.00
C GLU A 74 3.54 -14.31 5.30
N PRO A 75 2.81 -14.92 4.33
CA PRO A 75 1.39 -15.22 4.48
C PRO A 75 1.10 -16.47 5.35
N THR A 76 1.94 -16.73 6.35
CA THR A 76 1.78 -17.80 7.35
C THR A 76 1.31 -17.20 8.69
N PRO A 77 0.76 -18.00 9.62
CA PRO A 77 0.43 -17.50 10.97
C PRO A 77 1.62 -16.84 11.67
N THR A 78 2.80 -17.47 11.61
CA THR A 78 4.05 -16.94 12.19
C THR A 78 4.49 -15.66 11.47
N GLY A 79 4.40 -15.62 10.14
CA GLY A 79 4.70 -14.42 9.36
C GLY A 79 3.79 -13.23 9.70
N ARG A 80 2.50 -13.49 9.89
CA ARG A 80 1.54 -12.46 10.35
C ARG A 80 1.86 -11.97 11.76
N GLN A 81 2.27 -12.86 12.65
CA GLN A 81 2.72 -12.47 13.99
C GLN A 81 3.95 -11.57 13.93
N ALA A 82 4.98 -11.97 13.20
CA ALA A 82 6.19 -11.15 13.01
C ALA A 82 5.87 -9.78 12.41
N PHE A 83 4.94 -9.73 11.45
CA PHE A 83 4.48 -8.47 10.87
C PHE A 83 3.75 -7.58 11.88
N VAL A 84 2.90 -8.13 12.75
CA VAL A 84 2.23 -7.35 13.80
C VAL A 84 3.25 -6.81 14.82
N GLU A 85 4.21 -7.62 15.24
CA GLU A 85 5.29 -7.20 16.12
C GLU A 85 6.10 -6.05 15.47
N ARG A 86 6.38 -6.16 14.18
CA ARG A 86 7.03 -5.10 13.39
C ARG A 86 6.21 -3.81 13.36
N LEU A 87 4.88 -3.89 13.14
CA LEU A 87 4.00 -2.71 13.18
C LEU A 87 3.98 -2.03 14.55
N VAL A 88 4.00 -2.80 15.64
CA VAL A 88 4.04 -2.27 17.01
C VAL A 88 5.35 -1.53 17.27
N ALA A 89 6.49 -2.08 16.83
CA ALA A 89 7.79 -1.41 16.92
C ALA A 89 7.80 -0.11 16.11
N LEU A 90 7.40 -0.18 14.84
CA LEU A 90 7.36 0.96 13.91
C LEU A 90 6.45 2.09 14.40
N ARG A 91 5.38 1.79 15.14
CA ARG A 91 4.48 2.81 15.66
C ARG A 91 5.20 3.90 16.45
N THR A 92 6.21 3.52 17.23
CA THR A 92 6.99 4.46 18.05
C THR A 92 8.06 5.15 17.20
N GLU A 93 8.75 4.40 16.34
CA GLU A 93 9.82 4.92 15.47
C GLU A 93 9.34 5.99 14.48
N LEU A 94 8.10 5.85 14.00
CA LEU A 94 7.51 6.71 12.97
C LEU A 94 6.66 7.86 13.56
N ALA A 95 6.58 8.01 14.88
CA ALA A 95 5.67 8.96 15.54
C ALA A 95 5.91 10.42 15.12
N ASP A 96 7.16 10.78 14.85
CA ASP A 96 7.58 12.15 14.49
C ASP A 96 7.80 12.33 12.97
N LEU A 97 7.53 11.30 12.16
CA LEU A 97 7.69 11.37 10.72
C LEU A 97 6.37 11.76 10.04
N ASP A 98 6.49 12.63 9.05
CA ASP A 98 5.37 13.11 8.23
C ASP A 98 5.58 12.78 6.75
N GLU A 99 4.48 12.40 6.10
CA GLU A 99 4.40 12.12 4.66
C GLU A 99 5.35 11.05 4.10
N VAL A 100 5.77 10.12 4.95
CA VAL A 100 6.32 8.82 4.51
C VAL A 100 5.18 7.85 4.22
N ALA A 101 5.43 6.86 3.36
CA ALA A 101 4.47 5.83 3.01
C ALA A 101 4.99 4.42 3.29
N PHE A 102 4.13 3.63 3.92
CA PHE A 102 4.37 2.23 4.24
C PHE A 102 3.57 1.35 3.25
N ALA A 103 4.25 0.44 2.54
CA ALA A 103 3.62 -0.45 1.56
C ALA A 103 3.76 -1.93 1.98
N PRO A 104 2.78 -2.52 2.67
CA PRO A 104 2.84 -3.94 3.02
C PRO A 104 2.64 -4.81 1.78
N ALA A 105 3.45 -5.85 1.63
CA ALA A 105 3.41 -6.74 0.48
C ALA A 105 3.61 -8.21 0.88
N PRO A 106 2.66 -9.12 0.59
CA PRO A 106 2.89 -10.53 0.80
C PRO A 106 4.07 -11.07 -0.01
N THR A 107 4.87 -11.96 0.58
CA THR A 107 6.02 -12.59 -0.11
C THR A 107 5.61 -13.65 -1.14
N SER A 108 4.34 -14.05 -1.15
CA SER A 108 3.74 -14.91 -2.18
C SER A 108 2.28 -14.51 -2.43
N PRO A 109 1.66 -14.92 -3.56
CA PRO A 109 0.29 -14.54 -3.89
C PRO A 109 -0.73 -14.91 -2.79
N ALA A 110 -1.19 -13.92 -2.03
CA ALA A 110 -2.11 -14.10 -0.92
C ALA A 110 -3.00 -12.86 -0.73
N GLY A 111 -4.07 -12.75 -1.54
CA GLY A 111 -5.00 -11.61 -1.52
C GLY A 111 -5.54 -11.25 -0.13
N PRO A 112 -6.10 -12.20 0.65
CA PRO A 112 -6.56 -11.93 2.01
C PRO A 112 -5.44 -11.40 2.93
N CYS A 113 -4.21 -11.91 2.78
CA CYS A 113 -3.05 -11.43 3.54
C CYS A 113 -2.67 -10.00 3.16
N ALA A 114 -2.67 -9.65 1.87
CA ALA A 114 -2.44 -8.28 1.42
C ALA A 114 -3.45 -7.30 2.03
N LEU A 115 -4.75 -7.62 1.93
CA LEU A 115 -5.82 -6.75 2.42
C LEU A 115 -5.78 -6.60 3.95
N TRP A 116 -5.51 -7.70 4.66
CA TRP A 116 -5.31 -7.66 6.10
C TRP A 116 -4.10 -6.82 6.49
N ALA A 117 -2.96 -6.99 5.80
CA ALA A 117 -1.73 -6.28 6.13
C ALA A 117 -1.89 -4.77 5.94
N VAL A 118 -2.58 -4.34 4.88
CA VAL A 118 -2.96 -2.93 4.67
C VAL A 118 -3.83 -2.41 5.82
N ALA A 119 -4.87 -3.17 6.21
CA ALA A 119 -5.76 -2.76 7.28
C ALA A 119 -5.06 -2.71 8.64
N ALA A 120 -4.20 -3.70 8.92
CA ALA A 120 -3.42 -3.78 10.14
C ALA A 120 -2.44 -2.61 10.24
N ALA A 121 -1.73 -2.29 9.16
CA ALA A 121 -0.82 -1.15 9.11
C ALA A 121 -1.55 0.17 9.37
N ARG A 122 -2.71 0.40 8.73
CA ARG A 122 -3.52 1.61 8.96
C ARG A 122 -3.98 1.76 10.42
N LEU A 123 -4.34 0.65 11.07
CA LEU A 123 -4.81 0.66 12.45
C LEU A 123 -3.67 0.76 13.47
N ALA A 124 -2.48 0.27 13.14
CA ALA A 124 -1.32 0.26 14.04
C ALA A 124 -0.48 1.54 13.98
N LEU A 125 -0.22 2.06 12.76
CA LEU A 125 0.73 3.13 12.54
C LEU A 125 0.15 4.54 12.82
N PRO A 126 1.01 5.55 13.07
CA PRO A 126 0.61 6.94 13.23
C PRO A 126 -0.19 7.46 12.03
N GLU A 127 -1.09 8.43 12.28
CA GLU A 127 -1.95 8.98 11.21
C GLU A 127 -1.20 9.81 10.17
N SER A 128 0.01 10.27 10.50
CA SER A 128 0.93 10.93 9.59
C SER A 128 1.49 9.99 8.51
N VAL A 129 1.55 8.68 8.80
CA VAL A 129 2.05 7.65 7.89
C VAL A 129 0.98 7.29 6.86
N ARG A 130 1.35 7.45 5.60
CA ARG A 130 0.54 7.03 4.44
C ARG A 130 0.62 5.52 4.30
N ILE A 131 -0.46 4.87 3.88
CA ILE A 131 -0.46 3.44 3.56
C ILE A 131 -0.63 3.30 2.05
N ALA A 132 0.41 2.79 1.40
CA ALA A 132 0.47 2.63 -0.04
C ALA A 132 0.13 1.20 -0.46
N ALA A 133 -0.83 1.08 -1.39
CA ALA A 133 -1.07 -0.15 -2.12
C ALA A 133 -0.30 -0.10 -3.44
N ARG A 134 0.81 -0.84 -3.50
CA ARG A 134 1.66 -0.88 -4.68
C ARG A 134 1.10 -1.81 -5.75
N PHE A 135 0.59 -1.24 -6.84
CA PHE A 135 -0.10 -2.02 -7.87
C PHE A 135 0.84 -2.86 -8.74
N ASP A 136 2.12 -2.54 -8.79
CA ASP A 136 3.13 -3.35 -9.45
C ASP A 136 3.60 -4.55 -8.62
N VAL A 137 3.34 -4.51 -7.32
CA VAL A 137 3.61 -5.61 -6.38
C VAL A 137 2.36 -6.48 -6.18
N LEU A 138 1.22 -5.84 -5.92
CA LEU A 138 -0.04 -6.52 -5.57
C LEU A 138 -0.90 -6.88 -6.79
N GLY A 139 -0.64 -6.25 -7.95
CA GLY A 139 -1.58 -6.19 -9.06
C GLY A 139 -2.63 -5.09 -8.88
N THR A 140 -3.13 -4.57 -10.00
CA THR A 140 -4.10 -3.46 -10.10
C THR A 140 -5.39 -3.73 -9.34
N HIS A 141 -5.96 -4.94 -9.47
CA HIS A 141 -7.21 -5.32 -8.81
C HIS A 141 -7.09 -5.40 -7.29
N VAL A 142 -6.04 -6.03 -6.76
CA VAL A 142 -5.84 -6.13 -5.30
C VAL A 142 -5.54 -4.75 -4.72
N ALA A 143 -4.72 -3.94 -5.41
CA ALA A 143 -4.42 -2.58 -4.99
C ALA A 143 -5.68 -1.68 -4.95
N GLN A 144 -6.58 -1.83 -5.93
CA GLN A 144 -7.87 -1.14 -5.92
C GLN A 144 -8.72 -1.55 -4.72
N ILE A 145 -8.86 -2.85 -4.45
CA ILE A 145 -9.63 -3.35 -3.30
C ILE A 145 -9.01 -2.86 -1.99
N ALA A 146 -7.68 -2.78 -1.89
CA ALA A 146 -6.96 -2.32 -0.71
C ALA A 146 -7.34 -0.88 -0.29
N LEU A 147 -7.84 -0.04 -1.19
CA LEU A 147 -8.41 1.28 -0.84
C LEU A 147 -9.60 1.17 0.12
N SER A 148 -10.39 0.09 -0.01
CA SER A 148 -11.48 -0.24 0.93
C SER A 148 -11.00 -0.85 2.25
N PHE A 149 -9.71 -1.09 2.40
CA PHE A 149 -9.05 -1.63 3.58
C PHE A 149 -8.11 -0.63 4.26
N GLY A 150 -8.13 0.65 3.85
CA GLY A 150 -7.40 1.72 4.52
C GLY A 150 -6.13 2.18 3.82
N ALA A 151 -5.78 1.64 2.65
CA ALA A 151 -4.81 2.28 1.78
C ALA A 151 -5.33 3.65 1.33
N ASP A 152 -4.48 4.67 1.40
CA ASP A 152 -4.79 6.03 0.94
C ASP A 152 -3.94 6.45 -0.27
N THR A 153 -3.04 5.58 -0.72
CA THR A 153 -2.12 5.83 -1.83
C THR A 153 -2.11 4.61 -2.76
N LEU A 154 -2.27 4.84 -4.07
CA LEU A 154 -1.88 3.91 -5.12
C LEU A 154 -0.51 4.35 -5.66
N GLU A 155 0.45 3.44 -5.68
CA GLU A 155 1.81 3.75 -6.12
C GLU A 155 2.36 2.68 -7.06
N GLY A 156 3.11 3.14 -8.07
CA GLY A 156 3.82 2.27 -8.99
C GLY A 156 4.21 2.97 -10.30
N PRO A 157 4.82 2.23 -11.24
CA PRO A 157 5.12 2.72 -12.58
C PRO A 157 3.84 3.01 -13.36
N ILE A 158 3.69 4.24 -13.85
CA ILE A 158 2.59 4.63 -14.72
C ILE A 158 3.07 4.48 -16.16
N THR A 159 2.32 3.73 -16.95
CA THR A 159 2.63 3.56 -18.37
C THR A 159 2.13 4.79 -19.12
N ALA A 160 3.02 5.45 -19.87
CA ALA A 160 2.62 6.52 -20.77
C ALA A 160 1.60 6.00 -21.78
N GLU A 161 0.57 6.80 -22.06
CA GLU A 161 -0.36 6.48 -23.14
C GLU A 161 0.42 6.41 -24.44
N ARG A 162 0.43 5.24 -25.09
CA ARG A 162 0.98 5.11 -26.42
C ARG A 162 -0.02 5.73 -27.39
N SER A 163 0.30 6.93 -27.89
CA SER A 163 -0.21 7.37 -29.17
C SER A 163 0.65 6.69 -30.24
N LEU A 164 0.10 5.74 -30.99
CA LEU A 164 0.36 5.60 -32.42
C LEU A 164 -0.57 4.54 -33.06
N PRO A 165 -1.09 4.82 -34.27
CA PRO A 165 -2.08 4.01 -34.96
C PRO A 165 -1.41 2.88 -35.75
N LEU A 166 -1.73 1.63 -35.41
CA LEU A 166 -1.74 0.52 -36.36
C LEU A 166 -2.83 -0.45 -35.90
N ALA A 167 -3.93 -0.49 -36.67
CA ALA A 167 -5.14 -1.31 -36.49
C ALA A 167 -6.28 -0.75 -35.61
N GLY A 168 -6.31 0.54 -35.26
CA GLY A 168 -7.55 1.25 -34.87
C GLY A 168 -8.26 0.79 -33.58
N VAL A 169 -7.67 -0.08 -32.76
CA VAL A 169 -8.26 -0.55 -31.51
C VAL A 169 -7.45 -0.04 -30.32
N PHE A 170 -8.08 0.83 -29.52
CA PHE A 170 -7.54 1.34 -28.27
C PHE A 170 -7.72 0.30 -27.16
N ARG A 171 -6.61 -0.07 -26.50
CA ARG A 171 -6.63 -0.78 -25.21
C ARG A 171 -5.74 0.05 -24.26
N PRO A 172 -6.33 0.90 -23.39
CA PRO A 172 -5.54 1.59 -22.39
C PRO A 172 -4.91 0.54 -21.48
N THR A 173 -3.62 0.67 -21.18
CA THR A 173 -2.98 -0.18 -20.18
C THR A 173 -3.62 0.10 -18.82
N GLU A 174 -3.84 -0.94 -18.00
CA GLU A 174 -4.47 -0.79 -16.68
C GLU A 174 -3.69 0.12 -15.71
N THR A 175 -2.41 0.38 -16.02
CA THR A 175 -1.51 1.26 -15.29
C THR A 175 -1.33 2.63 -15.96
N SER A 176 -2.15 2.96 -16.96
CA SER A 176 -2.24 4.34 -17.47
C SER A 176 -2.89 5.25 -16.44
N ARG A 177 -2.61 6.55 -16.53
CA ARG A 177 -3.16 7.55 -15.60
C ARG A 177 -4.69 7.53 -15.55
N PRO A 178 -5.44 7.61 -16.67
CA PRO A 178 -6.89 7.56 -16.61
C PRO A 178 -7.44 6.23 -16.07
N ALA A 179 -6.74 5.11 -16.34
CA ALA A 179 -7.13 3.82 -15.80
C ALA A 179 -6.99 3.78 -14.26
N LEU A 180 -5.86 4.25 -13.73
CA LEU A 180 -5.64 4.34 -12.28
C LEU A 180 -6.66 5.28 -11.61
N GLU A 181 -6.95 6.42 -12.22
CA GLU A 181 -8.01 7.31 -11.71
C GLU A 181 -9.39 6.64 -11.73
N ALA A 182 -9.71 5.89 -12.79
CA ALA A 182 -10.95 5.13 -12.87
C ALA A 182 -11.02 4.03 -11.80
N LEU A 183 -9.92 3.36 -11.49
CA LEU A 183 -9.82 2.40 -10.38
C LEU A 183 -10.11 3.07 -9.03
N VAL A 184 -9.55 4.25 -8.77
CA VAL A 184 -9.81 5.03 -7.55
C VAL A 184 -11.29 5.43 -7.47
N ARG A 185 -11.87 5.96 -8.55
CA ARG A 185 -13.28 6.37 -8.59
C ARG A 185 -14.24 5.21 -8.35
N SER A 186 -13.97 4.05 -8.96
CA SER A 186 -14.78 2.84 -8.79
C SER A 186 -14.65 2.21 -7.39
N ALA A 187 -13.56 2.47 -6.67
CA ALA A 187 -13.45 2.16 -5.25
C ALA A 187 -14.22 3.16 -4.34
N GLY A 188 -14.90 4.15 -4.91
CA GLY A 188 -15.63 5.18 -4.17
C GLY A 188 -14.71 6.20 -3.51
N ALA A 189 -13.57 6.50 -4.13
CA ALA A 189 -12.60 7.50 -3.71
C ALA A 189 -12.37 8.56 -4.80
N GLU A 190 -11.66 9.64 -4.46
CA GLU A 190 -11.34 10.74 -5.35
C GLU A 190 -9.84 10.74 -5.64
N PRO A 191 -9.42 10.61 -6.92
CA PRO A 191 -8.01 10.58 -7.26
C PRO A 191 -7.39 11.98 -7.07
N MET A 192 -6.23 12.02 -6.43
CA MET A 192 -5.37 13.20 -6.33
C MET A 192 -3.97 12.82 -6.79
N GLU A 193 -3.49 13.51 -7.81
CA GLU A 193 -2.14 13.30 -8.29
C GLU A 193 -1.11 13.91 -7.34
N ARG A 194 0.00 13.20 -7.15
CA ARG A 194 1.20 13.75 -6.54
C ARG A 194 2.37 13.46 -7.47
N THR A 195 2.94 14.51 -8.06
CA THR A 195 4.27 14.44 -8.66
C THR A 195 5.28 14.25 -7.52
N PRO A 196 6.23 13.30 -7.62
CA PRO A 196 7.26 13.11 -6.61
C PRO A 196 8.08 14.37 -6.37
#